data_AF-A0A7S2UI94-F1
#
_entry.id   AF-A0A7S2UI94-F1
#
_cell.length_a   1.000
_cell.length_b   1.000
_cell.length_c   1.000
_cell.angle_alpha   90.00
_cell.angle_beta   90.00
_cell.angle_gamma   90.00
#
_symmetry.space_group_name_H-M   'P 1'
#
loop_
_entity.id
_entity.type
_entity.pdbx_description
1 polymer ?
#
loop_
_entity_poly.entity_id
_entity_poly.type
_entity_poly.pdbx_seq_one_letter_code
_entity_poly.pdbx_strand_id
1 'polypeptide(L)'
;MSLSSALWTSTGIIHCLIGAAIPELREPLMRVIVEGTVQTSDMADRYEREATVWFQVAGFLMIFQGYAWKQYIQETRKEELPRWWGWSLTLLGGVGVKMMPQSGFWLVLAQGLRILYRSGDSTKKIK
;
A
#
# COMPACT_ATOMS: atom_id res chain seq x y z
N MET A 1 15.19 6.09 -11.23
CA MET A 1 14.02 5.65 -10.45
C MET A 1 13.69 6.77 -9.47
N SER A 2 12.45 7.27 -9.38
CA SER A 2 12.17 8.14 -8.22
C SER A 2 12.17 7.26 -6.97
N LEU A 3 12.74 7.81 -5.91
CA LEU A 3 12.80 7.12 -4.62
C LEU A 3 11.39 6.82 -4.11
N SER A 4 10.40 7.66 -4.41
CA SER A 4 9.02 7.49 -3.94
C SER A 4 8.31 6.31 -4.62
N SER A 5 8.54 6.05 -5.92
CA SER A 5 8.01 4.83 -6.54
C SER A 5 8.66 3.56 -5.96
N ALA A 6 9.96 3.62 -5.65
CA ALA A 6 10.69 2.51 -5.05
C ALA A 6 10.16 2.17 -3.66
N LEU A 7 10.01 3.20 -2.81
CA LEU A 7 9.48 3.05 -1.45
C LEU A 7 8.06 2.47 -1.46
N TRP A 8 7.23 2.88 -2.42
CA TRP A 8 5.86 2.36 -2.53
C TRP A 8 5.86 0.87 -2.86
N THR A 9 6.65 0.43 -3.85
CA THR A 9 6.83 -0.99 -4.18
C THR A 9 7.37 -1.76 -2.98
N SER A 10 8.42 -1.27 -2.32
CA SER A 10 9.01 -1.93 -1.15
C SER A 10 8.02 -2.06 0.00
N THR A 11 7.17 -1.05 0.22
CA THR A 11 6.11 -1.11 1.23
C THR A 11 5.12 -2.23 0.91
N GLY A 12 4.70 -2.35 -0.36
CA GLY A 12 3.84 -3.44 -0.81
C GLY A 12 4.48 -4.82 -0.63
N ILE A 13 5.77 -4.97 -0.93
CA ILE A 13 6.51 -6.21 -0.70
C ILE A 13 6.54 -6.56 0.78
N ILE A 14 6.93 -5.61 1.64
CA ILE A 14 6.96 -5.83 3.09
C ILE A 14 5.58 -6.18 3.62
N HIS A 15 4.52 -5.50 3.14
CA HIS A 15 3.14 -5.80 3.51
C HIS A 15 2.76 -7.25 3.18
N CYS A 16 3.03 -7.72 1.96
CA CYS A 16 2.81 -9.11 1.57
C CYS A 16 3.61 -10.09 2.42
N LEU A 17 4.90 -9.79 2.67
CA LEU A 17 5.77 -10.66 3.47
C LEU A 17 5.27 -10.77 4.92
N ILE A 18 4.79 -9.67 5.51
CA ILE A 18 4.18 -9.66 6.84
C ILE A 18 2.92 -10.53 6.85
N GLY A 19 2.07 -10.41 5.83
CA GLY A 19 0.86 -11.24 5.69
C GLY A 19 1.16 -12.74 5.61
N ALA A 20 2.25 -13.10 4.94
CA ALA A 20 2.70 -14.49 4.85
C ALA A 20 3.42 -14.99 6.11
N ALA A 21 4.09 -14.12 6.85
CA ALA A 21 4.93 -14.49 8.00
C ALA A 21 4.15 -14.60 9.32
N ILE A 22 3.11 -13.80 9.50
CA ILE A 22 2.32 -13.76 10.73
C ILE A 22 1.26 -14.87 10.69
N PRO A 23 1.23 -15.83 11.65
CA PRO A 23 0.26 -16.93 11.66
C PRO A 23 -1.20 -16.47 11.59
N GLU A 24 -1.55 -15.41 12.30
CA GLU A 24 -2.89 -14.83 12.36
C GLU A 24 -3.38 -14.32 11.00
N LEU A 25 -2.47 -13.96 10.09
CA LEU A 25 -2.79 -13.54 8.72
C LEU A 25 -2.62 -14.69 7.72
N ARG A 26 -1.61 -15.55 7.94
CA ARG A 26 -1.27 -16.66 7.06
C ARG A 26 -2.30 -17.77 7.12
N GLU A 27 -2.76 -18.15 8.32
CA GLU A 27 -3.64 -19.30 8.50
C GLU A 27 -4.99 -19.12 7.81
N PRO A 28 -5.73 -18.01 8.01
CA PRO A 28 -6.99 -17.81 7.30
C PRO A 28 -6.78 -17.73 5.78
N LEU A 29 -5.69 -17.12 5.32
CA LEU A 29 -5.32 -17.08 3.89
C LEU A 29 -5.08 -18.50 3.34
N MET A 30 -4.35 -19.35 4.07
CA MET A 30 -4.12 -20.73 3.67
C MET A 30 -5.40 -21.55 3.65
N ARG A 31 -6.34 -21.30 4.59
CA ARG A 31 -7.65 -21.93 4.54
C ARG A 31 -8.40 -21.54 3.26
N VAL A 32 -8.37 -20.26 2.84
CA VAL A 32 -8.94 -19.84 1.55
C VAL A 32 -8.26 -20.54 0.36
N ILE A 33 -6.94 -20.72 0.40
CA ILE A 33 -6.20 -21.37 -0.69
C ILE A 33 -6.52 -22.86 -0.78
N VAL A 34 -6.61 -23.56 0.35
CA VAL A 34 -6.78 -25.02 0.41
C VAL A 34 -8.25 -25.42 0.26
N GLU A 35 -9.14 -24.72 0.95
CA GLU A 35 -10.56 -25.06 1.03
C GLU A 35 -11.41 -24.29 0.00
N GLY A 36 -10.82 -23.28 -0.65
CA GLY A 36 -11.49 -22.43 -1.62
C GLY A 36 -12.34 -21.32 -1.00
N THR A 37 -13.27 -20.79 -1.81
CA THR A 37 -14.13 -19.65 -1.46
C THR A 37 -15.50 -20.06 -0.91
N VAL A 38 -15.64 -21.29 -0.43
CA VAL A 38 -16.91 -21.79 0.12
C VAL A 38 -17.31 -20.92 1.32
N GLN A 39 -18.54 -20.41 1.29
CA GLN A 39 -19.09 -19.60 2.38
C GLN A 39 -19.16 -20.45 3.65
N THR A 40 -18.43 -20.04 4.69
CA THR A 40 -18.55 -20.63 6.01
C THR A 40 -19.76 -20.02 6.73
N SER A 41 -20.51 -20.85 7.45
CA SER A 41 -21.62 -20.37 8.30
C SER A 41 -21.12 -19.68 9.57
N ASP A 42 -19.86 -19.94 9.95
CA ASP A 42 -19.16 -19.23 11.01
C ASP A 42 -18.73 -17.84 10.53
N MET A 43 -19.38 -16.82 11.08
CA MET A 43 -19.13 -15.42 10.76
C MET A 43 -17.71 -14.99 11.13
N ALA A 44 -17.15 -15.50 12.22
CA ALA A 44 -15.80 -15.10 12.67
C ALA A 44 -14.74 -15.56 11.67
N ASP A 45 -14.74 -16.85 11.31
CA ASP A 45 -13.83 -17.39 10.30
C ASP A 45 -14.03 -16.71 8.94
N ARG A 46 -15.28 -16.41 8.56
CA ARG A 46 -15.56 -15.66 7.33
C ARG A 46 -14.88 -14.27 7.33
N TYR A 47 -15.00 -13.51 8.41
CA TYR A 47 -14.36 -12.19 8.50
C TYR A 47 -12.82 -12.28 8.44
N GLU A 48 -12.21 -13.27 9.09
CA GLU A 48 -10.76 -13.47 9.04
C GLU A 48 -10.27 -13.81 7.62
N ARG A 49 -10.98 -14.69 6.92
CA ARG A 49 -10.68 -15.03 5.52
C ARG A 49 -10.78 -13.82 4.61
N GLU A 50 -11.88 -13.07 4.71
CA GLU A 50 -12.07 -11.88 3.89
C GLU A 50 -10.99 -10.83 4.16
N ALA A 51 -10.68 -10.57 5.44
CA ALA A 51 -9.67 -9.60 5.84
C ALA A 51 -8.26 -9.97 5.35
N THR A 52 -7.86 -11.24 5.45
CA THR A 52 -6.54 -11.72 5.03
C THR A 52 -6.38 -11.72 3.51
N VAL A 53 -7.44 -12.02 2.76
CA VAL A 53 -7.45 -11.85 1.30
C VAL A 53 -7.29 -10.39 0.92
N TRP A 54 -8.06 -9.48 1.54
CA TRP A 54 -7.96 -8.06 1.24
C TRP A 54 -6.60 -7.48 1.62
N PHE A 55 -6.03 -7.91 2.74
CA PHE A 55 -4.66 -7.56 3.14
C PHE A 55 -3.66 -7.96 2.05
N GLN A 56 -3.72 -9.22 1.59
CA GLN A 56 -2.77 -9.72 0.59
C GLN A 56 -2.95 -9.05 -0.79
N VAL A 57 -4.20 -8.85 -1.22
CA VAL A 57 -4.52 -8.15 -2.47
C VAL A 57 -4.06 -6.69 -2.42
N ALA A 58 -4.26 -5.99 -1.31
CA ALA A 58 -3.79 -4.63 -1.14
C ALA A 58 -2.27 -4.53 -1.32
N GLY A 59 -1.50 -5.45 -0.71
CA GLY A 59 -0.05 -5.52 -0.91
C GLY A 59 0.37 -5.70 -2.37
N PHE A 60 -0.26 -6.62 -3.10
CA PHE A 60 0.02 -6.82 -4.53
C PHE A 60 -0.34 -5.60 -5.37
N LEU A 61 -1.49 -4.96 -5.11
CA LEU A 61 -1.88 -3.73 -5.79
C LEU A 61 -0.86 -2.62 -5.55
N MET A 62 -0.33 -2.48 -4.33
CA MET A 62 0.73 -1.52 -4.03
C MET A 62 2.00 -1.79 -4.83
N ILE A 63 2.42 -3.06 -4.94
CA ILE A 63 3.58 -3.47 -5.74
C ILE A 63 3.39 -3.08 -7.20
N PHE A 64 2.28 -3.50 -7.82
CA PHE A 64 1.98 -3.20 -9.22
C PHE A 64 1.86 -1.70 -9.47
N GLN A 65 1.22 -0.98 -8.55
CA GLN A 65 1.11 0.47 -8.65
C GLN A 65 2.49 1.15 -8.56
N GLY A 66 3.40 0.65 -7.73
CA GLY A 66 4.76 1.18 -7.66
C GLY A 66 5.54 0.97 -8.96
N TYR A 67 5.36 -0.18 -9.63
CA TYR A 67 5.90 -0.41 -10.96
C TYR A 67 5.27 0.51 -12.02
N ALA A 68 3.95 0.68 -12.00
CA ALA A 68 3.25 1.62 -12.89
C ALA A 68 3.76 3.05 -12.69
N TRP A 69 4.00 3.47 -11.45
CA TRP A 69 4.57 4.77 -11.13
C TRP A 69 6.00 4.94 -11.60
N LYS A 70 6.82 3.89 -11.46
CA LYS A 70 8.18 3.86 -12.01
C LYS A 70 8.14 4.10 -13.53
N GLN A 71 7.27 3.39 -14.24
CA GLN A 71 7.11 3.52 -15.68
C GLN A 71 6.66 4.94 -16.07
N TYR A 72 5.64 5.47 -15.37
CA TYR A 72 5.14 6.83 -15.56
C TYR A 72 6.25 7.89 -15.44
N ILE A 73 7.09 7.79 -14.41
CA ILE A 73 8.23 8.70 -14.20
C ILE A 73 9.23 8.62 -15.36
N GLN A 74 9.53 7.41 -15.82
CA GLN A 74 10.47 7.19 -16.93
C GLN A 74 9.96 7.80 -18.23
N GLU A 75 8.68 7.62 -18.54
CA GLU A 75 8.06 8.13 -19.77
C GLU A 75 7.89 9.65 -19.75
N THR A 76 7.49 10.22 -18.61
CA THR A 76 7.24 11.65 -18.48
C THR A 76 8.48 12.48 -18.12
N ARG A 77 9.62 11.82 -17.83
CA ARG A 77 10.87 12.44 -17.33
C ARG A 77 10.67 13.34 -16.11
N LYS A 78 9.64 13.09 -15.30
CA LYS A 78 9.38 13.85 -14.08
C LYS A 78 10.34 13.42 -12.98
N GLU A 79 10.76 14.36 -12.15
CA GLU A 79 11.62 14.04 -11.00
C GLU A 79 10.86 13.29 -9.89
N GLU A 80 9.54 13.49 -9.79
CA GLU A 80 8.71 12.94 -8.73
C GLU A 80 7.27 12.64 -9.15
N LEU A 81 6.57 11.86 -8.33
CA LEU A 81 5.16 11.52 -8.50
C LEU A 81 4.23 12.75 -8.46
N PRO A 82 3.03 12.66 -9.09
CA PRO A 82 2.08 13.76 -9.10
C PRO A 82 1.62 14.18 -7.70
N ARG A 83 1.39 15.48 -7.50
CA ARG A 83 0.91 16.05 -6.22
C ARG A 83 -0.41 15.45 -5.75
N TRP A 84 -1.33 15.16 -6.67
CA TRP A 84 -2.62 14.56 -6.32
C TRP A 84 -2.43 13.19 -5.64
N TRP A 85 -1.44 12.41 -6.10
CA TRP A 85 -1.12 11.11 -5.51
C TRP A 85 -0.55 11.27 -4.10
N GLY A 86 0.32 12.27 -3.89
CA GLY A 86 0.83 12.62 -2.57
C GLY A 86 -0.28 13.00 -1.58
N TRP A 87 -1.28 13.78 -2.01
CA TRP A 87 -2.45 14.11 -1.19
C TRP A 87 -3.31 12.88 -0.90
N SER A 88 -3.57 12.03 -1.89
CA SER A 88 -4.32 10.79 -1.69
C SER A 88 -3.69 9.90 -0.63
N LEU A 89 -2.37 9.69 -0.69
CA LEU A 89 -1.65 8.89 0.30
C LEU A 89 -1.62 9.55 1.69
N THR A 90 -1.52 10.88 1.75
CA THR A 90 -1.55 11.62 3.02
C THR A 90 -2.91 11.47 3.70
N LEU A 91 -4.00 11.62 2.95
CA LEU A 91 -5.36 11.44 3.48
C LEU A 91 -5.60 9.99 3.90
N LEU A 92 -5.26 9.03 3.04
CA LEU A 92 -5.40 7.60 3.34
C LEU A 92 -4.60 7.21 4.58
N GLY A 93 -3.33 7.60 4.64
CA GLY A 93 -2.45 7.34 5.78
C GLY A 93 -2.92 8.03 7.05
N GLY A 94 -3.40 9.27 6.97
CA GLY A 94 -3.93 10.01 8.13
C GLY A 94 -5.19 9.38 8.72
N VAL A 95 -6.14 8.99 7.86
CA VAL A 95 -7.35 8.25 8.29
C VAL A 95 -6.96 6.89 8.85
N GLY A 96 -6.06 6.16 8.17
CA GLY A 96 -5.61 4.85 8.61
C GLY A 96 -4.89 4.86 9.96
N VAL A 97 -3.99 5.83 10.20
CA VAL A 97 -3.33 6.01 11.50
C VAL A 97 -4.35 6.32 12.60
N LYS A 98 -5.39 7.11 12.31
CA LYS A 98 -6.43 7.45 13.28
C LYS A 98 -7.33 6.24 13.62
N MET A 99 -7.73 5.47 12.62
CA MET A 99 -8.65 4.33 12.80
C MET A 99 -7.92 3.07 13.30
N MET A 100 -6.68 2.85 12.86
CA MET A 100 -5.87 1.67 13.16
C MET A 100 -4.44 2.09 13.55
N PRO A 101 -4.23 2.65 14.75
CA PRO A 101 -2.95 3.25 15.13
C PRO A 101 -1.79 2.24 15.24
N GLN A 102 -2.08 0.98 15.58
CA GLN A 102 -1.07 -0.10 15.66
C GLN A 102 -0.81 -0.81 14.32
N SER A 103 -1.26 -0.23 13.21
CA SER A 103 -1.02 -0.75 11.85
C SER A 103 0.26 -0.19 11.22
N GLY A 104 0.48 -0.48 9.94
CA GLY A 104 1.53 0.12 9.10
C GLY A 104 1.14 1.44 8.39
N PHE A 105 -0.06 2.00 8.61
CA PHE A 105 -0.54 3.16 7.85
C PHE A 105 0.33 4.43 8.01
N TRP A 106 1.13 4.53 9.07
CA TRP A 106 2.11 5.61 9.24
C TRP A 106 3.17 5.62 8.12
N LEU A 107 3.52 4.48 7.52
CA LEU A 107 4.39 4.42 6.34
C LEU A 107 3.74 5.02 5.11
N VAL A 108 2.43 4.79 4.93
CA VAL A 108 1.64 5.35 3.83
C VAL A 108 1.57 6.88 3.97
N LEU A 109 1.29 7.36 5.19
CA LEU A 109 1.26 8.78 5.51
C LEU A 109 2.62 9.44 5.24
N ALA A 110 3.72 8.85 5.73
CA ALA A 110 5.06 9.38 5.53
C ALA A 110 5.43 9.48 4.04
N GLN A 111 5.03 8.50 3.22
CA GLN A 111 5.25 8.53 1.78
C GLN A 111 4.43 9.62 1.07
N GLY A 112 3.17 9.82 1.46
CA GLY A 112 2.34 10.91 0.95
C GLY A 112 2.96 12.29 1.21
N LEU A 113 3.38 12.53 2.46
CA LEU A 113 4.05 13.77 2.85
C LEU A 113 5.37 13.99 2.10
N ARG A 114 6.16 12.93 1.90
CA ARG A 114 7.40 12.98 1.14
C ARG A 114 7.16 13.46 -0.30
N ILE A 115 6.16 12.88 -0.98
CA ILE A 115 5.82 13.26 -2.36
C ILE A 115 5.43 14.74 -2.41
N LEU A 116 4.56 15.18 -1.49
CA LEU A 116 4.12 16.59 -1.42
C LEU A 116 5.28 17.55 -1.19
N TYR A 117 6.19 17.22 -0.29
CA TYR A 117 7.38 18.03 0.00
C TYR A 117 8.26 18.18 -1.24
N ARG A 118 8.55 17.08 -1.96
CA ARG A 118 9.38 17.08 -3.16
C ARG A 118 8.73 17.77 -4.36
N SER A 119 7.43 17.55 -4.59
CA SER A 119 6.71 18.24 -5.66
C SER A 119 6.58 19.75 -5.41
N GLY A 120 6.55 20.18 -4.15
CA GLY A 120 6.55 21.60 -3.78
C GLY A 120 7.86 22.30 -4.20
N ASP A 121 9.00 21.64 -4.03
CA ASP A 121 10.32 22.17 -4.43
C ASP A 121 10.46 22.30 -5.95
N SER A 122 9.98 21.32 -6.73
CA SER A 122 10.05 21.38 -8.20
C SER A 122 9.23 22.55 -8.78
N THR A 123 8.15 22.97 -8.11
CA THR A 123 7.34 24.12 -8.55
C THR A 123 8.07 25.46 -8.32
N LYS A 124 8.94 25.53 -7.29
CA LYS A 124 9.72 26.75 -6.98
C LYS A 124 10.89 26.97 -7.94
N LYS A 125 11.45 25.92 -8.55
CA LYS A 125 12.58 26.03 -9.50
C LYS A 125 12.19 26.56 -10.89
N ILE A 126 10.90 26.61 -11.20
CA ILE A 126 10.37 27.06 -12.51
C ILE A 126 9.94 28.54 -12.47
N LYS A 127 9.95 29.16 -11.28
CA LYS A 127 9.74 30.60 -11.10
C LYS A 127 11.09 31.29 -10.91
#